data_AF-G5J258-F1
#
_entry.id   AF-G5J258-F1
#
_cell.length_a   1.000
_cell.length_b   1.000
_cell.length_c   1.000
_cell.angle_alpha   90.00
_cell.angle_beta   90.00
_cell.angle_gamma   90.00
#
_symmetry.space_group_name_H-M   'P 1'
#
loop_
_entity.id
_entity.type
_entity.pdbx_description
1 polymer ?
#
loop_
_entity_poly.entity_id
_entity_poly.type
_entity_poly.pdbx_seq_one_letter_code
_entity_poly.pdbx_strand_id
1 'polypeptide(L)'
;MGNIASYYGSDPSGLRYQNLNNGNVEIKIEEDTSIDEEIIHITENVHFLAIEGTGTLTGSANTGNNDPLTGLATEQTATASQDIFVVGNAQEPLYDTYGKHDYLEILGFDQSEDVIQLNGIADNYSLGASPFDSNDQGIFLKVAGMQDELVAIVKDNNNLDLNSNQFVFV
;
A
#
# COMPACT_ATOMS: atom_id res chain seq x y z
N MET A 1 -12.75 21.65 -17.87
CA MET A 1 -14.00 20.99 -17.44
C MET A 1 -13.79 19.51 -17.65
N GLY A 2 -13.88 18.70 -16.60
CA GLY A 2 -13.71 17.25 -16.70
C GLY A 2 -15.03 16.54 -16.99
N ASN A 3 -14.96 15.34 -17.55
CA ASN A 3 -16.09 14.43 -17.69
C ASN A 3 -15.70 13.07 -17.13
N ILE A 4 -16.68 12.34 -16.60
CA ILE A 4 -16.52 10.94 -16.23
C ILE A 4 -17.27 10.09 -17.26
N ALA A 5 -16.69 8.94 -17.58
CA ALA A 5 -17.39 7.85 -18.27
C ALA A 5 -17.33 6.65 -17.33
N SER A 6 -18.48 6.29 -16.75
CA SER A 6 -18.61 5.12 -15.87
C SER A 6 -19.60 4.12 -16.48
N TYR A 7 -19.39 2.84 -16.18
CA TYR A 7 -20.31 1.76 -16.54
C TYR A 7 -20.23 0.67 -15.47
N TYR A 8 -21.17 0.70 -14.53
CA TYR A 8 -21.43 -0.45 -13.65
C TYR A 8 -22.82 -0.32 -12.99
N GLY A 9 -23.81 -1.07 -13.49
CA GLY A 9 -25.07 -1.26 -12.76
C GLY A 9 -26.00 -0.03 -12.69
N SER A 10 -26.76 0.03 -11.58
CA SER A 10 -27.91 0.94 -11.38
C SER A 10 -27.53 2.30 -10.78
N ASP A 11 -26.25 2.50 -10.46
CA ASP A 11 -25.80 3.57 -9.57
C ASP A 11 -24.94 4.55 -10.40
N PRO A 12 -25.53 5.67 -10.87
CA PRO A 12 -24.82 6.61 -11.70
C PRO A 12 -23.93 7.51 -10.85
N SER A 13 -22.68 7.67 -11.25
CA SER A 13 -21.73 8.57 -10.58
C SER A 13 -21.40 9.82 -11.38
N GLY A 14 -21.00 10.88 -10.67
CA GLY A 14 -20.65 12.18 -11.20
C GLY A 14 -19.26 12.65 -10.79
N LEU A 15 -18.65 13.47 -11.65
CA LEU A 15 -17.38 14.14 -11.33
C LEU A 15 -17.65 15.43 -10.56
N ARG A 16 -17.16 15.52 -9.33
CA ARG A 16 -17.18 16.73 -8.49
C ARG A 16 -15.78 17.34 -8.43
N TYR A 17 -15.72 18.67 -8.34
CA TYR A 17 -14.47 19.37 -8.08
C TYR A 17 -14.67 20.50 -7.08
N GLN A 18 -13.63 20.80 -6.32
CA GLN A 18 -13.56 21.94 -5.41
C GLN A 18 -12.14 22.50 -5.36
N ASN A 19 -11.97 23.62 -4.66
CA ASN A 19 -10.68 24.27 -4.42
C ASN A 19 -9.86 24.54 -5.70
N LEU A 20 -10.57 24.83 -6.82
CA LEU A 20 -9.97 25.11 -8.12
C LEU A 20 -9.28 26.47 -8.12
N ASN A 21 -7.98 26.49 -8.38
CA ASN A 21 -7.18 27.70 -8.58
C ASN A 21 -6.06 27.45 -9.61
N ASN A 22 -5.13 28.40 -9.77
CA ASN A 22 -4.04 28.36 -10.76
C ASN A 22 -2.90 27.37 -10.41
N GLY A 23 -3.25 26.16 -9.97
CA GLY A 23 -2.27 25.15 -9.56
C GLY A 23 -2.84 24.02 -8.71
N ASN A 24 -4.08 24.16 -8.24
CA ASN A 24 -4.74 23.15 -7.43
C ASN A 24 -6.16 22.87 -7.93
N VAL A 25 -6.56 21.62 -7.82
CA VAL A 25 -7.94 21.18 -7.91
C VAL A 25 -8.08 19.94 -7.04
N GLU A 26 -9.16 19.87 -6.27
CA GLU A 26 -9.58 18.64 -5.61
C GLU A 26 -10.70 18.03 -6.43
N ILE A 27 -10.60 16.74 -6.74
CA ILE A 27 -11.55 16.02 -7.59
C ILE A 27 -12.04 14.80 -6.81
N LYS A 28 -13.34 14.54 -6.89
CA LYS A 28 -13.98 13.34 -6.34
C LYS A 28 -14.95 12.77 -7.37
N ILE A 29 -15.02 11.44 -7.45
CA ILE A 29 -16.15 10.74 -8.07
C ILE A 29 -17.15 10.46 -6.94
N GLU A 30 -18.41 10.83 -7.17
CA GLU A 30 -19.47 10.73 -6.17
C GLU A 30 -20.73 10.14 -6.80
N GLU A 31 -21.35 9.16 -6.14
CA GLU A 31 -22.66 8.60 -6.50
C GLU A 31 -23.74 9.69 -6.53
N ASP A 32 -24.73 9.51 -7.40
CA ASP A 32 -25.90 10.37 -7.50
C ASP A 32 -26.95 9.97 -6.45
N THR A 33 -27.57 10.97 -5.80
CA THR A 33 -28.63 10.78 -4.79
C THR A 33 -30.03 10.99 -5.36
N SER A 34 -30.22 10.81 -6.67
CA SER A 34 -31.50 11.11 -7.35
C SER A 34 -32.59 10.07 -7.06
N ILE A 35 -32.20 8.82 -6.80
CA ILE A 35 -33.12 7.73 -6.48
C ILE A 35 -33.33 7.57 -4.97
N ASP A 36 -32.26 7.70 -4.18
CA ASP A 36 -32.26 7.67 -2.71
C ASP A 36 -31.05 8.45 -2.12
N GLU A 37 -30.87 8.37 -0.80
CA GLU A 37 -29.81 9.08 -0.07
C GLU A 37 -28.49 8.27 0.01
N GLU A 38 -28.41 7.11 -0.65
CA GLU A 38 -27.19 6.31 -0.65
C GLU A 38 -26.07 7.02 -1.45
N ILE A 39 -24.85 7.02 -0.89
CA ILE A 39 -23.65 7.57 -1.55
C ILE A 39 -22.46 6.61 -1.44
N ILE A 40 -22.72 5.32 -1.26
CA ILE A 40 -21.71 4.29 -1.08
C ILE A 40 -21.19 3.88 -2.45
N HIS A 41 -19.89 4.03 -2.67
CA HIS A 41 -19.22 3.42 -3.82
C HIS A 41 -18.79 2.00 -3.46
N ILE A 42 -19.20 1.02 -4.26
CA ILE A 42 -18.46 -0.24 -4.34
C ILE A 42 -17.16 -0.02 -5.13
N THR A 43 -16.24 -0.97 -5.13
CA THR A 43 -14.94 -0.80 -5.84
C THR A 43 -15.16 -0.52 -7.33
N GLU A 44 -14.73 0.66 -7.78
CA GLU A 44 -14.82 1.11 -9.16
C GLU A 44 -13.44 1.17 -9.82
N ASN A 45 -13.40 0.90 -11.13
CA ASN A 45 -12.18 1.04 -11.93
C ASN A 45 -12.23 2.33 -12.73
N VAL A 46 -11.33 3.27 -12.42
CA VAL A 46 -11.14 4.49 -13.24
C VAL A 46 -10.23 4.14 -14.42
N HIS A 47 -10.71 4.36 -15.64
CA HIS A 47 -9.96 3.96 -16.84
C HIS A 47 -8.77 4.88 -17.13
N PHE A 48 -8.98 6.20 -17.24
CA PHE A 48 -7.89 7.15 -17.43
C PHE A 48 -8.23 8.51 -16.80
N LEU A 49 -7.20 9.15 -16.25
CA LEU A 49 -7.21 10.56 -15.89
C LEU A 49 -6.35 11.31 -16.91
N ALA A 50 -6.97 12.22 -17.68
CA ALA A 50 -6.27 13.07 -18.62
C ALA A 50 -6.02 14.45 -18.02
N ILE A 51 -4.76 14.89 -18.00
CA ILE A 51 -4.35 16.22 -17.57
C ILE A 51 -3.56 16.86 -18.71
N GLU A 52 -4.00 18.01 -19.19
CA GLU A 52 -3.27 18.78 -20.19
C GLU A 52 -2.11 19.54 -19.53
N GLY A 53 -0.91 19.44 -20.10
CA GLY A 53 0.26 20.16 -19.63
C GLY A 53 1.55 19.67 -20.28
N THR A 54 2.65 20.38 -20.01
CA THR A 54 4.01 19.95 -20.35
C THR A 54 4.80 19.68 -19.06
N GLY A 55 5.75 18.74 -19.11
CA GLY A 55 6.58 18.37 -17.96
C GLY A 55 6.30 16.96 -17.44
N THR A 56 6.82 16.65 -16.24
CA THR A 56 6.66 15.36 -15.58
C THR A 56 5.42 15.39 -14.68
N LEU A 57 4.50 14.45 -14.89
CA LEU A 57 3.40 14.19 -13.96
C LEU A 57 3.93 13.27 -12.85
N THR A 58 3.96 13.79 -11.62
CA THR A 58 4.30 13.01 -10.42
C THR A 58 3.05 12.82 -9.56
N GLY A 59 2.84 11.62 -9.05
CA GLY A 59 1.76 11.32 -8.10
C GLY A 59 2.33 10.79 -6.79
N SER A 60 1.63 11.08 -5.69
CA SER A 60 1.87 10.47 -4.38
C SER A 60 0.50 10.11 -3.81
N ALA A 61 0.36 8.92 -3.23
CA ALA A 61 -0.87 8.56 -2.55
C ALA A 61 -1.11 9.53 -1.37
N ASN A 62 -2.31 10.11 -1.29
CA ASN A 62 -2.69 10.89 -0.13
C ASN A 62 -3.05 9.93 1.00
N THR A 63 -2.05 9.48 1.77
CA THR A 63 -2.19 8.54 2.88
C THR A 63 -2.80 9.17 4.14
N GLY A 64 -3.56 10.26 4.00
CA GLY A 64 -4.19 11.00 5.10
C GLY A 64 -5.25 10.22 5.89
N ASN A 65 -5.65 9.05 5.42
CA ASN A 65 -6.23 7.94 6.17
C ASN A 65 -5.67 6.65 5.55
N ASN A 66 -5.44 5.61 6.35
CA ASN A 66 -4.92 4.30 5.97
C ASN A 66 -5.78 3.60 4.89
N ASP A 67 -5.70 4.05 3.65
CA ASP A 67 -6.11 3.29 2.47
C ASP A 67 -4.90 3.11 1.55
N PRO A 68 -4.03 2.13 1.85
CA PRO A 68 -3.00 1.69 0.93
C PRO A 68 -3.55 0.62 -0.02
N LEU A 69 -4.66 0.85 -0.73
CA LEU A 69 -5.14 -0.07 -1.78
C LEU A 69 -5.05 -1.55 -1.31
N THR A 70 -5.69 -1.86 -0.17
CA THR A 70 -5.48 -3.05 0.69
C THR A 70 -5.90 -4.38 0.05
N GLY A 71 -5.30 -4.73 -1.08
CA GLY A 71 -5.49 -6.04 -1.69
C GLY A 71 -4.42 -6.43 -2.70
N LEU A 72 -3.34 -5.66 -2.84
CA LEU A 72 -2.22 -6.03 -3.72
C LEU A 72 -0.90 -6.02 -2.97
N ALA A 73 -0.07 -7.00 -3.33
CA ALA A 73 1.37 -6.92 -3.13
C ALA A 73 1.85 -5.55 -3.64
N THR A 74 2.41 -4.74 -2.74
CA THR A 74 2.97 -3.44 -3.09
C THR A 74 4.47 -3.63 -3.30
N GLU A 75 5.02 -3.14 -4.40
CA GLU A 75 6.45 -3.15 -4.66
C GLU A 75 7.08 -1.84 -4.19
N GLN A 76 8.11 -1.90 -3.35
CA GLN A 76 9.00 -0.77 -3.03
C GLN A 76 10.42 -1.13 -3.42
N THR A 77 11.02 -0.33 -4.30
CA THR A 77 12.43 -0.43 -4.65
C THR A 77 13.22 0.57 -3.82
N ALA A 78 14.32 0.12 -3.21
CA ALA A 78 15.31 0.97 -2.57
C ALA A 78 15.74 2.11 -3.51
N THR A 79 15.88 3.30 -2.96
CA THR A 79 16.30 4.49 -3.68
C THR A 79 17.79 4.77 -3.42
N ALA A 80 18.18 5.97 -3.00
CA ALA A 80 19.58 6.24 -2.67
C ALA A 80 19.99 5.50 -1.37
N SER A 81 21.14 5.82 -0.78
CA SER A 81 21.56 5.20 0.50
C SER A 81 20.58 5.53 1.64
N GLN A 82 20.22 4.51 2.44
CA GLN A 82 19.38 4.57 3.65
C GLN A 82 17.87 4.76 3.41
N ASP A 83 17.20 3.68 3.05
CA ASP A 83 15.74 3.62 2.93
C ASP A 83 15.05 3.05 4.19
N ILE A 84 13.79 3.44 4.39
CA ILE A 84 12.89 2.90 5.42
C ILE A 84 11.70 2.23 4.73
N PHE A 85 11.62 0.92 4.81
CA PHE A 85 10.50 0.13 4.29
C PHE A 85 9.46 -0.06 5.40
N VAL A 86 8.30 0.59 5.25
CA VAL A 86 7.26 0.62 6.29
C VAL A 86 6.28 -0.53 6.09
N VAL A 87 6.38 -1.56 6.94
CA VAL A 87 5.49 -2.73 6.96
C VAL A 87 4.45 -2.63 8.10
N GLY A 88 4.72 -1.81 9.11
CA GLY A 88 3.81 -1.47 10.20
C GLY A 88 4.05 -0.06 10.74
N ASN A 89 3.03 0.51 11.39
CA ASN A 89 3.14 1.76 12.14
C ASN A 89 2.96 1.50 13.65
N ALA A 90 2.93 2.54 14.50
CA ALA A 90 2.81 2.37 15.95
C ALA A 90 1.43 1.86 16.40
N GLN A 91 0.43 1.90 15.52
CA GLN A 91 -0.95 1.51 15.80
C GLN A 91 -1.22 0.07 15.33
N GLU A 92 -0.72 -0.31 14.15
CA GLU A 92 -1.06 -1.57 13.50
C GLU A 92 0.00 -2.03 12.47
N PRO A 93 0.08 -3.34 12.18
CA PRO A 93 0.65 -3.84 10.93
C PRO A 93 -0.14 -3.28 9.74
N LEU A 94 0.54 -2.93 8.63
CA LEU A 94 -0.12 -2.40 7.43
C LEU A 94 -0.50 -3.48 6.41
N TYR A 95 0.02 -4.70 6.61
CA TYR A 95 -0.22 -5.88 5.79
C TYR A 95 -0.64 -6.99 6.76
N ASP A 96 -1.94 -7.24 6.91
CA ASP A 96 -2.49 -8.20 7.88
C ASP A 96 -3.71 -8.97 7.36
N THR A 97 -3.97 -8.93 6.04
CA THR A 97 -5.03 -9.69 5.38
C THR A 97 -4.61 -11.14 5.22
N TYR A 98 -5.22 -11.99 6.05
CA TYR A 98 -4.83 -13.38 6.23
C TYR A 98 -4.44 -14.17 4.96
N GLY A 99 -3.23 -14.73 4.93
CA GLY A 99 -2.67 -15.64 3.95
C GLY A 99 -1.45 -15.06 3.22
N LYS A 100 -1.66 -14.71 1.95
CA LYS A 100 -0.68 -14.12 1.03
C LYS A 100 -1.34 -13.01 0.21
N HIS A 101 -2.35 -12.38 0.81
CA HIS A 101 -3.26 -11.50 0.09
C HIS A 101 -2.76 -10.06 0.08
N ASP A 102 -1.98 -9.65 1.08
CA ASP A 102 -1.30 -8.36 1.16
C ASP A 102 0.11 -8.53 1.74
N TYR A 103 1.11 -8.01 1.05
CA TYR A 103 2.49 -7.96 1.56
C TYR A 103 3.27 -6.89 0.83
N LEU A 104 4.35 -6.42 1.46
CA LEU A 104 5.33 -5.54 0.81
C LEU A 104 6.43 -6.36 0.12
N GLU A 105 6.63 -6.21 -1.19
CA GLU A 105 7.85 -6.67 -1.87
C GLU A 105 8.91 -5.58 -1.83
N ILE A 106 10.06 -5.89 -1.23
CA ILE A 106 11.19 -4.98 -1.04
C ILE A 106 12.31 -5.38 -2.00
N LEU A 107 12.62 -4.52 -2.97
CA LEU A 107 13.70 -4.72 -3.94
C LEU A 107 14.92 -3.88 -3.59
N GLY A 108 16.12 -4.44 -3.78
CA GLY A 108 17.37 -3.71 -3.62
C GLY A 108 17.76 -3.40 -2.17
N PHE A 109 17.20 -4.13 -1.20
CA PHE A 109 17.48 -3.93 0.23
C PHE A 109 18.97 -4.09 0.55
N ASP A 110 19.61 -3.02 1.01
CA ASP A 110 20.97 -3.04 1.54
C ASP A 110 20.95 -3.23 3.06
N GLN A 111 21.30 -4.44 3.47
CA GLN A 111 21.42 -4.85 4.88
C GLN A 111 22.35 -3.99 5.76
N SER A 112 23.20 -3.15 5.16
CA SER A 112 24.11 -2.25 5.88
C SER A 112 23.58 -0.82 6.03
N GLU A 113 22.58 -0.43 5.25
CA GLU A 113 22.07 0.94 5.19
C GLU A 113 20.57 1.06 5.48
N ASP A 114 19.79 0.09 5.03
CA ASP A 114 18.33 0.16 5.01
C ASP A 114 17.70 -0.48 6.26
N VAL A 115 16.48 -0.05 6.56
CA VAL A 115 15.70 -0.58 7.68
C VAL A 115 14.27 -0.92 7.28
N ILE A 116 13.72 -1.91 7.95
CA ILE A 116 12.34 -2.37 7.84
C ILE A 116 11.62 -2.01 9.14
N GLN A 117 10.57 -1.19 9.05
CA GLN A 117 9.77 -0.80 10.19
C GLN A 117 8.57 -1.75 10.37
N LEU A 118 8.42 -2.29 11.57
CA LEU A 118 7.36 -3.22 11.96
C LEU A 118 6.61 -2.72 13.19
N ASN A 119 5.35 -3.14 13.35
CA ASN A 119 4.53 -2.80 14.51
C ASN A 119 4.87 -3.71 15.72
N GLY A 120 4.97 -3.13 16.92
CA GLY A 120 5.05 -3.91 18.16
C GLY A 120 6.48 -4.34 18.52
N ILE A 121 6.76 -5.65 18.55
CA ILE A 121 8.05 -6.20 19.00
C ILE A 121 8.49 -7.39 18.15
N ALA A 122 9.79 -7.71 18.17
CA ALA A 122 10.37 -8.82 17.41
C ALA A 122 9.67 -10.17 17.65
N ASP A 123 9.22 -10.45 18.88
CA ASP A 123 8.51 -11.69 19.22
C ASP A 123 7.20 -11.88 18.46
N ASN A 124 6.58 -10.79 17.97
CA ASN A 124 5.38 -10.86 17.14
C ASN A 124 5.66 -11.41 15.75
N TYR A 125 6.93 -11.53 15.33
CA TYR A 125 7.29 -11.91 13.97
C TYR A 125 8.13 -13.18 13.91
N SER A 126 8.17 -13.78 12.73
CA SER A 126 9.08 -14.85 12.34
C SER A 126 9.67 -14.56 10.96
N LEU A 127 10.86 -15.09 10.68
CA LEU A 127 11.48 -15.05 9.36
C LEU A 127 11.47 -16.46 8.77
N GLY A 128 11.22 -16.55 7.46
CA GLY A 128 11.20 -17.82 6.75
C GLY A 128 11.54 -17.65 5.28
N ALA A 129 11.66 -18.76 4.56
CA ALA A 129 11.78 -18.71 3.11
C ALA A 129 10.53 -18.04 2.51
N SER A 130 10.72 -17.20 1.49
CA SER A 130 9.60 -16.69 0.71
C SER A 130 8.82 -17.86 0.09
N PRO A 131 7.48 -17.75 0.02
CA PRO A 131 6.67 -18.78 -0.61
C PRO A 131 6.79 -18.81 -2.15
N PHE A 132 7.51 -17.86 -2.76
CA PHE A 132 7.58 -17.70 -4.21
C PHE A 132 8.98 -17.95 -4.79
N ASP A 133 10.05 -17.62 -4.06
CA ASP A 133 11.44 -17.87 -4.48
C ASP A 133 12.31 -18.22 -3.26
N SER A 134 13.19 -19.20 -3.39
CA SER A 134 14.09 -19.63 -2.31
C SER A 134 15.22 -18.64 -2.00
N ASN A 135 15.48 -17.68 -2.89
CA ASN A 135 16.48 -16.63 -2.68
C ASN A 135 15.94 -15.42 -1.92
N ASP A 136 14.62 -15.35 -1.74
CA ASP A 136 13.96 -14.28 -1.00
C ASP A 136 13.59 -14.74 0.42
N GLN A 137 13.46 -13.77 1.34
CA GLN A 137 13.04 -14.03 2.71
C GLN A 137 11.69 -13.40 2.98
N GLY A 138 10.77 -14.20 3.51
CA GLY A 138 9.50 -13.75 4.03
C GLY A 138 9.63 -13.28 5.47
N ILE A 139 8.95 -12.18 5.77
CA ILE A 139 8.68 -11.70 7.13
C ILE A 139 7.22 -12.05 7.43
N PHE A 140 7.00 -12.73 8.55
CA PHE A 140 5.68 -13.20 8.92
C PHE A 140 5.24 -12.67 10.28
N LEU A 141 4.00 -12.19 10.38
CA LEU A 141 3.35 -11.79 11.64
C LEU A 141 2.70 -13.04 12.28
N LYS A 142 3.05 -13.34 13.52
CA LYS A 142 2.47 -14.48 14.25
C LYS A 142 1.04 -14.18 14.61
N VAL A 143 0.14 -15.08 14.24
CA VAL A 143 -1.29 -14.96 14.57
C VAL A 143 -1.73 -16.13 15.45
N ALA A 144 -2.23 -15.80 16.65
CA ALA A 144 -2.56 -16.81 17.66
C ALA A 144 -3.63 -17.78 17.16
N GLY A 145 -3.29 -19.07 17.11
CA GLY A 145 -4.20 -20.14 16.68
C GLY A 145 -4.40 -20.24 15.17
N MET A 146 -3.65 -19.48 14.38
CA MET A 146 -3.65 -19.53 12.91
C MET A 146 -2.24 -19.72 12.37
N GLN A 147 -2.08 -19.87 11.05
CA GLN A 147 -0.74 -19.80 10.45
C GLN A 147 -0.22 -18.36 10.51
N ASP A 148 1.10 -18.21 10.57
CA ASP A 148 1.73 -16.89 10.53
C ASP A 148 1.39 -16.19 9.19
N GLU A 149 1.16 -14.89 9.27
CA GLU A 149 0.74 -14.03 8.17
C GLU A 149 1.92 -13.50 7.39
N LEU A 150 1.93 -13.58 6.06
CA LEU A 150 3.02 -13.00 5.26
C LEU A 150 2.84 -11.49 5.14
N VAL A 151 3.72 -10.69 5.72
CA VAL A 151 3.59 -9.22 5.72
C VAL A 151 4.58 -8.51 4.80
N ALA A 152 5.72 -9.15 4.50
CA ALA A 152 6.70 -8.64 3.55
C ALA A 152 7.59 -9.74 2.97
N ILE A 153 8.18 -9.47 1.80
CA ILE A 153 9.19 -10.28 1.13
C ILE A 153 10.37 -9.37 0.80
N VAL A 154 11.57 -9.74 1.26
CA VAL A 154 12.80 -9.06 0.88
C VAL A 154 13.47 -9.85 -0.24
N LYS A 155 13.58 -9.22 -1.42
CA LYS A 155 14.10 -9.85 -2.63
C LYS A 155 15.62 -10.02 -2.55
N ASP A 156 16.12 -11.13 -3.10
CA ASP A 156 17.56 -11.46 -3.18
C ASP A 156 18.29 -11.44 -1.82
N ASN A 157 17.55 -11.67 -0.73
CA ASN A 157 18.05 -11.72 0.64
C ASN A 157 17.47 -12.95 1.34
N ASN A 158 18.30 -13.70 2.07
CA ASN A 158 17.86 -14.93 2.75
C ASN A 158 18.53 -15.17 4.13
N ASN A 159 19.12 -14.12 4.71
CA ASN A 159 19.91 -14.18 5.95
C ASN A 159 19.62 -13.02 6.92
N LEU A 160 18.45 -12.39 6.82
CA LEU A 160 17.97 -11.39 7.76
C LEU A 160 17.83 -11.98 9.17
N ASP A 161 18.00 -11.11 10.17
CA ASP A 161 17.85 -11.43 11.60
C ASP A 161 17.00 -10.35 12.27
N LEU A 162 15.88 -10.73 12.89
CA LEU A 162 14.98 -9.79 13.59
C LEU A 162 15.65 -9.04 14.74
N ASN A 163 16.81 -9.50 15.22
CA ASN A 163 17.60 -8.83 16.26
C ASN A 163 18.66 -7.88 15.69
N SER A 164 18.80 -7.78 14.37
CA SER A 164 19.73 -6.86 13.73
C SER A 164 19.20 -5.41 13.78
N ASN A 165 20.07 -4.46 13.46
CA ASN A 165 19.72 -3.05 13.32
C ASN A 165 18.91 -2.75 12.03
N GLN A 166 18.69 -3.75 11.18
CA GLN A 166 17.86 -3.64 9.98
C GLN A 166 16.37 -3.61 10.32
N PHE A 167 15.99 -3.97 11.55
CA PHE A 167 14.59 -3.94 11.99
C PHE A 167 14.38 -2.87 13.04
N VAL A 168 13.37 -2.03 12.79
CA VAL A 168 12.88 -1.04 13.74
C VAL A 168 11.46 -1.41 14.12
N PHE A 169 11.21 -1.57 15.43
CA PHE A 169 9.89 -1.87 15.95
C PHE A 169 9.29 -0.63 16.60
N VAL A 170 8.04 -0.30 16.25
CA VAL A 170 7.33 0.93 16.67
C VAL A 170 6.00 0.65 17.34
#